data_AF-A0A953I654-F1
#
_entry.id   AF-A0A953I654-F1
#
_cell.length_a   1.000
_cell.length_b   1.000
_cell.length_c   1.000
_cell.angle_alpha   90.00
_cell.angle_beta   90.00
_cell.angle_gamma   90.00
#
_symmetry.space_group_name_H-M   'P 1'
#
loop_
_entity.id
_entity.type
_entity.pdbx_description
1 polymer ?
#
loop_
_entity_poly.entity_id
_entity_poly.type
_entity_poly.pdbx_seq_one_letter_code
_entity_poly.pdbx_strand_id
1 'polypeptide(L)'
;MLAFDLYRHWETDLRPFTVNALRRMTPEQLAWKPPGWHSSAFELAEHMALCEWVWIYRNALKVAPWEARWESGRFPDLDSLLQYWDEIHRVTVQWLKDTPISQLGRKLPMPYPDMPWATMDWVIYHVMEHEIHHRGQIFMLMRMQGIDPPEI
;
A
#
# COMPACT_ATOMS: atom_id res chain seq x y z
N MET A 1 -11.82 19.75 -10.57
CA MET A 1 -11.02 19.07 -9.54
C MET A 1 -11.07 17.59 -9.82
N LEU A 2 -9.91 16.95 -9.83
CA LEU A 2 -9.72 15.53 -10.05
C LEU A 2 -9.55 14.86 -8.70
N ALA A 3 -9.78 13.55 -8.62
CA ALA A 3 -9.54 12.76 -7.42
C ALA A 3 -8.08 12.92 -6.97
N PHE A 4 -7.14 13.02 -7.91
CA PHE A 4 -5.74 13.30 -7.61
C PHE A 4 -5.56 14.56 -6.76
N ASP A 5 -6.30 15.64 -6.99
CA ASP A 5 -6.16 16.87 -6.20
C ASP A 5 -6.48 16.65 -4.72
N LEU A 6 -7.41 15.74 -4.42
CA LEU A 6 -7.82 15.37 -3.06
C LEU A 6 -6.83 14.39 -2.40
N TYR A 7 -6.34 13.42 -3.17
CA TYR A 7 -5.51 12.31 -2.68
C TYR A 7 -4.01 12.47 -2.96
N ARG A 8 -3.56 13.60 -3.51
CA ARG A 8 -2.17 13.84 -3.94
C ARG A 8 -1.11 13.57 -2.88
N HIS A 9 -1.46 13.72 -1.60
CA HIS A 9 -0.55 13.45 -0.48
C HIS A 9 -0.18 11.96 -0.38
N TRP A 10 -0.94 11.05 -0.99
CA TRP A 10 -0.54 9.65 -1.11
C TRP A 10 0.78 9.53 -1.88
N GLU A 11 0.83 10.14 -3.06
CA GLU A 11 1.98 10.13 -3.97
C GLU A 11 3.10 11.06 -3.48
N THR A 12 2.75 12.25 -2.98
CA THR A 12 3.73 13.31 -2.70
C THR A 12 4.38 13.20 -1.31
N ASP A 13 3.72 12.56 -0.35
CA ASP A 13 4.18 12.51 1.04
C ASP A 13 4.18 11.07 1.59
N LEU A 14 3.00 10.43 1.66
CA LEU A 14 2.80 9.13 2.32
C LEU A 14 3.72 8.04 1.76
N ARG A 15 3.65 7.78 0.45
CA ARG A 15 4.45 6.74 -0.22
C ARG A 15 5.95 7.03 -0.13
N PRO A 16 6.45 8.25 -0.42
CA PRO A 16 7.85 8.60 -0.20
C PRO A 16 8.35 8.36 1.23
N PHE A 17 7.56 8.72 2.26
CA PHE A 17 7.94 8.49 3.65
C PHE A 17 8.02 6.99 3.99
N THR A 18 7.05 6.19 3.52
CA THR A 18 7.07 4.73 3.68
C THR A 18 8.34 4.13 3.04
N VAL A 19 8.63 4.51 1.80
CA VAL A 19 9.82 4.02 1.06
C VAL A 19 11.11 4.47 1.73
N ASN A 20 11.20 5.73 2.19
CA ASN A 20 12.37 6.25 2.88
C ASN A 20 12.67 5.45 4.15
N ALA A 21 11.65 5.14 4.94
CA ALA A 21 11.79 4.34 6.16
C ALA A 21 12.32 2.94 5.85
N LEU A 22 11.76 2.27 4.83
CA LEU A 22 12.21 0.94 4.40
C LEU A 22 13.66 0.96 3.93
N ARG A 23 14.07 1.97 3.16
CA ARG A 23 15.45 2.10 2.64
C ARG A 23 16.50 2.42 3.70
N ARG A 24 16.11 2.79 4.93
CA ARG A 24 17.05 3.00 6.05
C ARG A 24 17.47 1.72 6.75
N MET A 25 16.84 0.59 6.44
CA MET A 25 17.10 -0.70 7.07
C MET A 25 17.91 -1.62 6.14
N THR A 26 18.85 -2.38 6.70
CA THR A 26 19.52 -3.48 5.98
C THR A 26 18.56 -4.65 5.75
N PRO A 27 18.88 -5.62 4.87
CA PRO A 27 18.07 -6.83 4.71
C PRO A 27 17.80 -7.57 6.01
N GLU A 28 18.78 -7.67 6.90
CA GLU A 28 18.64 -8.32 8.21
C GLU A 28 17.68 -7.53 9.11
N GLN A 29 17.75 -6.21 9.09
CA GLN A 29 16.86 -5.34 9.89
C GLN A 29 15.42 -5.34 9.35
N LEU A 30 15.25 -5.46 8.03
CA LEU A 30 13.95 -5.61 7.38
C LEU A 30 13.30 -6.96 7.71
N ALA A 31 14.10 -8.02 7.80
CA ALA A 31 13.65 -9.37 8.14
C ALA A 31 13.47 -9.60 9.65
N TRP A 32 14.08 -8.76 10.49
CA TRP A 32 14.03 -8.91 11.94
C TRP A 32 12.62 -8.78 12.51
N LYS A 33 12.33 -9.59 13.53
CA LYS A 33 11.09 -9.59 14.30
C LYS A 33 11.40 -9.69 15.79
N PRO A 34 10.80 -8.85 16.66
CA PRO A 34 10.88 -9.05 18.09
C PRO A 34 10.10 -10.31 18.50
N PRO A 35 10.45 -10.96 19.63
CA PRO A 35 9.70 -12.10 20.14
C PRO A 35 8.19 -11.77 20.30
N GLY A 36 7.33 -12.63 19.75
CA GLY A 36 5.88 -12.46 19.82
C GLY A 36 5.26 -11.51 18.76
N TRP A 37 6.06 -10.93 17.87
CA TRP A 37 5.53 -10.15 16.74
C TRP A 37 5.19 -11.02 15.53
N HIS A 38 4.11 -10.67 14.85
CA HIS A 38 3.58 -11.44 13.72
C HIS A 38 4.32 -11.16 12.40
N SER A 39 4.76 -9.91 12.18
CA SER A 39 5.31 -9.48 10.89
C SER A 39 6.56 -8.62 11.06
N SER A 40 7.54 -8.84 10.18
CA SER A 40 8.72 -7.98 10.01
C SER A 40 8.38 -6.72 9.22
N ALA A 41 9.31 -5.76 9.14
CA ALA A 41 9.11 -4.58 8.30
C ALA A 41 8.97 -4.94 6.81
N PHE A 42 9.69 -5.97 6.34
CA PHE A 42 9.56 -6.48 4.98
C PHE A 42 8.18 -7.08 4.71
N GLU A 43 7.68 -7.93 5.61
CA GLU A 43 6.37 -8.57 5.48
C GLU A 43 5.24 -7.53 5.54
N LEU A 44 5.38 -6.50 6.37
CA LEU A 44 4.46 -5.36 6.41
C LEU A 44 4.48 -4.56 5.10
N ALA A 45 5.65 -4.33 4.51
CA ALA A 45 5.77 -3.68 3.20
C ALA A 45 5.09 -4.49 2.10
N GLU A 46 5.31 -5.80 2.07
CA GLU A 46 4.65 -6.69 1.13
C GLU A 46 3.13 -6.69 1.31
N HIS A 47 2.65 -6.70 2.55
CA HIS A 47 1.23 -6.62 2.88
C HIS A 47 0.57 -5.30 2.44
N MET A 48 1.28 -4.17 2.56
CA MET A 48 0.80 -2.89 2.03
C MET A 48 0.70 -2.91 0.50
N ALA A 49 1.70 -3.47 -0.19
CA ALA A 49 1.67 -3.64 -1.65
C ALA A 49 0.52 -4.56 -2.10
N LEU A 50 0.32 -5.67 -1.39
CA LEU A 50 -0.81 -6.57 -1.57
C LEU A 50 -2.14 -5.84 -1.41
N CYS A 51 -2.29 -4.97 -0.41
CA CYS A 51 -3.52 -4.24 -0.15
C CYS A 51 -3.89 -3.34 -1.34
N GLU A 52 -2.95 -2.54 -1.83
CA GLU A 52 -3.18 -1.70 -3.03
C GLU A 52 -3.46 -2.55 -4.28
N TRP A 53 -2.72 -3.67 -4.44
CA TRP A 53 -2.92 -4.59 -5.55
C TRP A 53 -4.32 -5.21 -5.54
N VAL A 54 -4.81 -5.69 -4.39
CA VAL A 54 -6.13 -6.31 -4.28
C VAL A 54 -7.22 -5.28 -4.53
N TRP A 55 -7.21 -4.20 -3.76
CA TRP A 55 -8.36 -3.28 -3.70
C TRP A 55 -8.45 -2.39 -4.94
N ILE A 56 -7.31 -1.89 -5.44
CA ILE A 56 -7.30 -0.95 -6.56
C ILE A 56 -6.94 -1.67 -7.86
N TYR A 57 -5.75 -2.26 -7.93
CA TYR A 57 -5.20 -2.79 -9.19
C TYR A 57 -6.08 -3.92 -9.77
N ARG A 58 -6.51 -4.87 -8.93
CA ARG A 58 -7.38 -5.99 -9.33
C ARG A 58 -8.86 -5.63 -9.23
N ASN A 59 -9.36 -5.18 -8.09
CA ASN A 59 -10.81 -5.07 -7.90
C ASN A 59 -11.41 -3.81 -8.58
N ALA A 60 -10.85 -2.63 -8.30
CA ALA A 60 -11.38 -1.37 -8.84
C ALA A 60 -11.09 -1.21 -10.34
N LEU A 61 -9.83 -1.44 -10.73
CA LEU A 61 -9.32 -1.19 -12.08
C LEU A 61 -9.35 -2.43 -12.99
N LYS A 62 -9.45 -3.63 -12.42
CA LYS A 62 -9.50 -4.89 -13.19
C LYS A 62 -8.29 -5.08 -14.11
N VAL A 63 -7.14 -4.58 -13.72
CA VAL A 63 -5.88 -4.76 -14.46
C VAL A 63 -5.41 -6.21 -14.37
N ALA A 64 -5.60 -6.82 -13.20
CA ALA A 64 -5.41 -8.25 -13.01
C ALA A 64 -6.75 -9.01 -13.11
N PRO A 65 -6.76 -10.24 -13.65
CA PRO A 65 -7.93 -11.12 -13.64
C PRO A 65 -8.44 -11.41 -12.22
N TRP A 66 -9.72 -11.75 -12.09
CA TRP A 66 -10.38 -11.99 -10.79
C TRP A 66 -9.77 -13.14 -9.98
N GLU A 67 -9.30 -14.14 -10.71
CA GLU A 67 -8.73 -15.42 -10.30
C GLU A 67 -7.27 -15.25 -9.89
N ALA A 68 -6.62 -14.16 -10.33
CA ALA A 68 -5.26 -13.85 -9.93
C ALA A 68 -5.17 -13.77 -8.40
N ARG A 69 -4.11 -14.38 -7.87
CA ARG A 69 -3.79 -14.37 -6.44
C ARG A 69 -2.43 -13.73 -6.27
N TRP A 70 -2.28 -13.03 -5.15
CA TRP A 70 -0.97 -12.61 -4.70
C TRP A 70 -0.23 -13.81 -4.12
N GLU A 71 1.03 -13.98 -4.51
CA GLU A 71 1.90 -15.01 -3.97
C GLU A 71 2.83 -14.36 -2.94
N SER A 72 2.55 -14.61 -1.66
CA SER A 72 3.38 -14.07 -0.57
C SER A 72 4.80 -14.62 -0.61
N GLY A 73 5.79 -13.79 -0.31
CA GLY A 73 7.20 -14.19 -0.24
C GLY A 73 7.87 -14.39 -1.60
N ARG A 74 7.26 -13.91 -2.70
CA ARG A 74 7.84 -13.99 -4.05
C ARG A 74 8.97 -13.00 -4.33
N PHE A 75 9.15 -12.00 -3.47
CA PHE A 75 10.16 -10.96 -3.64
C PHE A 75 11.45 -11.35 -2.93
N PRO A 76 12.58 -11.50 -3.65
CA PRO A 76 13.85 -11.87 -3.02
C PRO A 76 14.44 -10.74 -2.15
N ASP A 77 14.09 -9.48 -2.42
CA ASP A 77 14.67 -8.33 -1.74
C ASP A 77 13.73 -7.10 -1.76
N LEU A 78 14.16 -6.01 -1.12
CA LEU A 78 13.37 -4.79 -1.02
C LEU A 78 13.21 -4.10 -2.38
N ASP A 79 14.23 -4.11 -3.23
CA ASP A 79 14.18 -3.41 -4.51
C ASP A 79 13.19 -4.06 -5.48
N SER A 80 13.15 -5.39 -5.55
CA SER A 80 12.15 -6.12 -6.34
C SER A 80 10.71 -5.88 -5.85
N LEU A 81 10.50 -5.83 -4.54
CA LEU A 81 9.20 -5.47 -3.96
C LEU A 81 8.82 -4.03 -4.31
N LEU A 82 9.71 -3.07 -4.08
CA LEU A 82 9.45 -1.65 -4.32
C LEU A 82 9.25 -1.35 -5.80
N GLN A 83 9.96 -2.01 -6.70
CA GLN A 83 9.75 -1.87 -8.15
C GLN A 83 8.33 -2.29 -8.54
N TYR A 84 7.88 -3.46 -8.07
CA TYR A 84 6.53 -3.92 -8.40
C TYR A 84 5.45 -3.06 -7.72
N TRP A 85 5.70 -2.62 -6.50
CA TRP A 85 4.78 -1.74 -5.80
C TRP A 85 4.67 -0.36 -6.48
N ASP A 86 5.77 0.18 -7.00
CA ASP A 86 5.77 1.40 -7.82
C ASP A 86 4.97 1.24 -9.12
N GLU A 87 5.09 0.09 -9.80
CA GLU A 87 4.27 -0.21 -10.99
C GLU A 87 2.77 -0.17 -10.68
N ILE A 88 2.35 -0.79 -9.58
CA ILE A 88 0.97 -0.73 -9.10
C ILE A 88 0.57 0.73 -8.81
N HIS A 89 1.43 1.46 -8.09
CA HIS A 89 1.11 2.80 -7.64
C HIS A 89 0.98 3.80 -8.79
N ARG A 90 1.83 3.70 -9.82
CA ARG A 90 1.72 4.53 -11.01
C ARG A 90 0.37 4.36 -11.70
N VAL A 91 -0.16 3.14 -11.74
CA VAL A 91 -1.51 2.87 -12.27
C VAL A 91 -2.58 3.49 -11.36
N THR A 92 -2.46 3.36 -10.04
CA THR A 92 -3.36 4.03 -9.07
C THR A 92 -3.36 5.54 -9.26
N VAL A 93 -2.19 6.18 -9.33
CA VAL A 93 -2.03 7.62 -9.50
C VAL A 93 -2.61 8.10 -10.82
N GLN A 94 -2.40 7.35 -11.90
CA GLN A 94 -2.99 7.67 -13.20
C GLN A 94 -4.53 7.60 -13.14
N TRP A 95 -5.09 6.57 -12.50
CA TRP A 95 -6.53 6.47 -12.28
C TRP A 95 -7.10 7.67 -11.49
N LEU A 96 -6.38 8.14 -10.47
CA LEU A 96 -6.78 9.33 -9.71
C LEU A 96 -6.72 10.61 -10.56
N LYS A 97 -5.74 10.72 -11.47
CA LYS A 97 -5.61 11.85 -12.41
C LYS A 97 -6.71 11.83 -13.48
N ASP A 98 -7.21 10.65 -13.85
CA ASP A 98 -8.25 10.53 -14.86
C ASP A 98 -9.68 10.59 -14.29
N THR A 99 -9.83 10.60 -12.95
CA THR A 99 -11.13 10.56 -12.29
C THR A 99 -11.59 11.94 -11.78
N PRO A 100 -12.73 12.47 -12.24
CA PRO A 100 -13.36 13.65 -11.63
C PRO A 100 -13.87 13.34 -10.22
N ILE A 101 -13.78 14.32 -9.29
CA ILE A 101 -14.25 14.14 -7.91
C ILE A 101 -15.72 13.70 -7.80
N SER A 102 -16.57 14.07 -8.78
CA SER A 102 -17.98 13.70 -8.83
C SER A 102 -18.21 12.19 -8.98
N GLN A 103 -17.18 11.44 -9.39
CA GLN A 103 -17.24 9.98 -9.52
C GLN A 103 -16.82 9.24 -8.24
N LEU A 104 -16.31 9.92 -7.22
CA LEU A 104 -15.81 9.26 -6.00
C LEU A 104 -16.89 8.48 -5.22
N GLY A 105 -18.15 8.91 -5.32
CA GLY A 105 -19.28 8.17 -4.75
C GLY A 105 -19.72 6.93 -5.55
N ARG A 106 -19.07 6.63 -6.69
CA ARG A 106 -19.39 5.45 -7.51
C ARG A 106 -19.17 4.18 -6.71
N LYS A 107 -20.13 3.26 -6.78
CA LYS A 107 -19.99 1.91 -6.22
C LYS A 107 -19.12 1.04 -7.14
N LEU A 108 -18.06 0.49 -6.57
CA LEU A 108 -17.20 -0.51 -7.17
C LEU A 108 -17.66 -1.90 -6.71
N PRO A 109 -17.90 -2.85 -7.62
CA PRO A 109 -18.29 -4.20 -7.24
C PRO A 109 -17.14 -4.87 -6.50
N MET A 110 -17.47 -5.52 -5.39
CA MET A 110 -16.53 -6.24 -4.54
C MET A 110 -16.91 -7.72 -4.54
N PRO A 111 -15.92 -8.62 -4.43
CA PRO A 111 -16.14 -10.06 -4.52
C PRO A 111 -16.59 -10.73 -3.21
N TYR A 112 -16.84 -9.93 -2.19
CA TYR A 112 -17.06 -10.42 -0.84
C TYR A 112 -18.57 -10.53 -0.61
N PRO A 113 -19.11 -11.70 -0.24
CA PRO A 113 -20.55 -11.87 -0.04
C PRO A 113 -21.16 -10.86 0.93
N ASP A 114 -20.46 -10.55 2.02
CA ASP A 114 -20.92 -9.62 3.06
C ASP A 114 -20.62 -8.15 2.72
N MET A 115 -19.81 -7.90 1.69
CA MET A 115 -19.48 -6.56 1.20
C MET A 115 -19.47 -6.60 -0.33
N PRO A 116 -20.64 -6.64 -0.99
CA PRO A 116 -20.74 -6.83 -2.45
C PRO A 116 -20.34 -5.58 -3.25
N TRP A 117 -20.19 -4.43 -2.57
CA TRP A 117 -19.67 -3.20 -3.16
C TRP A 117 -19.01 -2.32 -2.10
N ALA A 118 -18.13 -1.44 -2.57
CA ALA A 118 -17.57 -0.33 -1.80
C ALA A 118 -17.62 0.94 -2.66
N THR A 119 -17.74 2.12 -2.07
CA THR A 119 -17.59 3.36 -2.84
C THR A 119 -16.12 3.59 -3.19
N MET A 120 -15.86 4.29 -4.30
CA MET A 120 -14.50 4.56 -4.76
C MET A 120 -13.69 5.36 -3.74
N ASP A 121 -14.29 6.38 -3.11
CA ASP A 121 -13.66 7.12 -2.00
C ASP A 121 -13.27 6.21 -0.84
N TRP A 122 -14.16 5.30 -0.41
CA TRP A 122 -13.89 4.38 0.67
C TRP A 122 -12.72 3.45 0.32
N VAL A 123 -12.66 2.94 -0.90
CA VAL A 123 -11.55 2.07 -1.34
C VAL A 123 -10.22 2.82 -1.29
N ILE A 124 -10.17 4.05 -1.77
CA ILE A 124 -8.95 4.86 -1.76
C ILE A 124 -8.50 5.14 -0.33
N TYR A 125 -9.41 5.64 0.52
CA TYR A 125 -9.10 5.90 1.93
C TYR A 125 -8.68 4.63 2.67
N HIS A 126 -9.37 3.50 2.46
CA HIS A 126 -9.04 2.23 3.09
C HIS A 126 -7.58 1.84 2.83
N VAL A 127 -7.12 1.90 1.56
CA VAL A 127 -5.75 1.53 1.23
C VAL A 127 -4.74 2.54 1.80
N MET A 128 -5.04 3.84 1.75
CA MET A 128 -4.17 4.88 2.31
C MET A 128 -4.03 4.76 3.83
N GLU A 129 -5.15 4.58 4.55
CA GLU A 129 -5.16 4.38 6.00
C GLU A 129 -4.43 3.11 6.39
N HIS A 130 -4.57 2.05 5.60
CA HIS A 130 -3.86 0.79 5.81
C HIS A 130 -2.34 0.95 5.63
N GLU A 131 -1.88 1.73 4.65
CA GLU A 131 -0.46 2.10 4.51
C GLU A 131 0.03 2.94 5.70
N ILE A 132 -0.74 3.96 6.13
CA ILE A 132 -0.41 4.78 7.30
C ILE A 132 -0.29 3.93 8.56
N HIS A 133 -1.24 3.02 8.78
CA HIS A 133 -1.28 2.12 9.93
C HIS A 133 -0.04 1.24 10.01
N HIS A 134 0.31 0.54 8.93
CA HIS A 134 1.46 -0.35 8.90
C HIS A 134 2.80 0.39 8.85
N ARG A 135 2.85 1.59 8.26
CA ARG A 135 4.02 2.49 8.39
C ARG A 135 4.30 2.82 9.85
N GLY A 136 3.27 3.08 10.66
CA GLY A 136 3.43 3.28 12.11
C GLY A 136 4.05 2.07 12.81
N GLN A 137 3.65 0.85 12.43
CA GLN A 137 4.25 -0.39 12.93
C GLN A 137 5.71 -0.54 12.49
N ILE A 138 6.04 -0.21 11.23
CA ILE A 138 7.42 -0.20 10.72
C ILE A 138 8.27 0.78 11.53
N PHE A 139 7.77 1.97 11.83
CA PHE A 139 8.52 2.97 12.61
C PHE A 139 8.81 2.47 14.03
N MET A 140 7.86 1.78 14.64
CA MET A 140 8.09 1.11 15.93
C MET A 140 9.17 0.03 15.83
N LEU A 141 9.15 -0.81 14.78
CA LEU A 141 10.19 -1.82 14.55
C LEU A 141 11.57 -1.19 14.32
N MET A 142 11.65 -0.05 13.63
CA MET A 142 12.89 0.72 13.48
C MET A 142 13.42 1.18 14.84
N ARG A 143 12.56 1.77 15.68
CA ARG A 143 12.93 2.26 17.00
C ARG A 143 13.41 1.14 17.93
N MET A 144 12.79 -0.04 17.89
CA MET A 144 13.22 -1.21 18.65
C MET A 144 14.62 -1.70 18.27
N GLN A 145 15.05 -1.42 17.03
CA GLN A 145 16.39 -1.73 16.53
C GLN A 145 17.38 -0.55 16.69
N GLY A 146 16.98 0.54 17.34
CA GLY A 146 17.80 1.74 17.51
C GLY A 146 17.95 2.59 16.25
N ILE A 147 17.05 2.43 15.27
CA ILE A 147 17.05 3.17 13.99
C ILE A 147 16.05 4.32 14.09
N ASP A 148 16.49 5.52 13.70
CA ASP A 148 15.60 6.67 13.63
C ASP A 148 14.73 6.66 12.36
N PRO A 149 13.38 6.63 12.50
CA PRO A 149 12.47 6.79 11.37
C PRO A 149 12.59 8.19 10.76
N PRO A 150 12.18 8.37 9.50
CA PRO A 150 12.09 9.69 8.90
C PRO A 150 11.08 10.57 9.63
N GLU A 151 11.33 11.89 9.63
CA GLU A 151 10.34 12.88 10.05
C GLU A 151 9.22 12.96 8.99
N ILE A 152 7.98 13.18 9.46
CA ILE A 152 6.75 13.30 8.65
C ILE A 152 6.27 14.74 8.76
#